data_AF-A0A9Q1JVV8-F1
#
_entry.id   AF-A0A9Q1JVV8-F1
#
_cell.length_a   1.000
_cell.length_b   1.000
_cell.length_c   1.000
_cell.angle_alpha   90.00
_cell.angle_beta   90.00
_cell.angle_gamma   90.00
#
_symmetry.space_group_name_H-M   'P 1'
#
loop_
_entity.id
_entity.type
_entity.pdbx_description
1 polymer ?
#
loop_
_entity_poly.entity_id
_entity_poly.type
_entity_poly.pdbx_seq_one_letter_code
_entity_poly.pdbx_strand_id
1 'polypeptide(L)'
;MGSLSRDRKPHFVCIPYPAQGHINPMMQLAKILHSRNFHITFVHTEFNRNRLLRSAGPNALDGLPSFRFEAIPDGLPPTDADATQDTPSLCRSTELHCLRPFVDLLRRLNRSGVPPVRCIVSDVAMFFTLDAAEELGVPEVMLWTASTCGLQGYALYDRLIQLGLVPFKGFVCVGGLWVWASNLGLTSPPLTC
;
A
#
# COMPACT_ATOMS: atom_id res chain seq x y z
N MET A 1 6.06 9.77 33.54
CA MET A 1 4.64 9.73 33.14
C MET A 1 4.33 11.01 32.39
N GLY A 2 4.32 10.97 31.05
CA GLY A 2 4.10 12.16 30.22
C GLY A 2 2.60 12.44 30.06
N SER A 3 2.15 13.59 30.55
CA SER A 3 0.79 14.10 30.36
C SER A 3 0.49 14.25 28.85
N LEU A 4 -0.38 13.42 28.31
CA LEU A 4 -0.98 13.63 27.00
C LEU A 4 -1.83 14.90 27.07
N SER A 5 -1.45 15.95 26.34
CA SER A 5 -2.28 17.13 26.10
C SER A 5 -3.66 16.66 25.63
N ARG A 6 -4.70 16.85 26.46
CA ARG A 6 -6.06 16.35 26.24
C ARG A 6 -6.78 16.93 25.02
N ASP A 7 -6.17 17.87 24.28
CA ASP A 7 -6.81 18.60 23.18
C ASP A 7 -6.33 18.27 21.76
N ARG A 8 -5.37 17.35 21.57
CA ARG A 8 -4.87 17.03 20.22
C ARG A 8 -5.27 15.63 19.77
N LYS A 9 -6.17 15.57 18.78
CA LYS A 9 -6.60 14.34 18.09
C LYS A 9 -5.37 13.52 17.67
N PRO A 10 -5.28 12.22 17.99
CA PRO A 10 -4.19 11.39 17.46
C PRO A 10 -4.23 11.39 15.93
N HIS A 11 -3.07 11.61 15.30
CA HIS A 11 -2.98 11.72 13.84
C HIS A 11 -2.52 10.42 13.22
N PHE A 12 -3.37 9.84 12.38
CA PHE A 12 -3.12 8.61 11.64
C PHE A 12 -2.92 8.95 10.17
N VAL A 13 -1.87 8.37 9.58
CA VAL A 13 -1.58 8.48 8.14
C VAL A 13 -1.99 7.19 7.48
N CYS A 14 -2.97 7.25 6.56
CA CYS A 14 -3.48 6.09 5.84
C CYS A 14 -2.87 6.07 4.43
N ILE A 15 -2.17 5.00 4.06
CA ILE A 15 -1.52 4.85 2.75
C ILE A 15 -1.94 3.53 2.09
N PRO A 16 -2.96 3.54 1.21
CA PRO A 16 -3.35 2.36 0.45
C PRO A 16 -2.34 2.01 -0.64
N TYR A 17 -2.38 0.77 -1.12
CA TYR A 17 -1.79 0.44 -2.41
C TYR A 17 -2.56 1.18 -3.54
N PRO A 18 -1.89 1.73 -4.56
CA PRO A 18 -2.49 2.59 -5.59
C PRO A 18 -3.44 1.90 -6.61
N ALA A 19 -4.23 0.93 -6.18
CA ALA A 19 -5.30 0.28 -6.96
C ALA A 19 -6.67 0.42 -6.26
N GLN A 20 -7.74 0.50 -7.05
CA GLN A 20 -9.10 0.79 -6.52
C GLN A 20 -9.59 -0.21 -5.48
N GLY A 21 -9.24 -1.49 -5.63
CA GLY A 21 -9.57 -2.54 -4.66
C GLY A 21 -8.94 -2.35 -3.27
N HIS A 22 -7.90 -1.51 -3.17
CA HIS A 22 -7.19 -1.19 -1.93
C HIS A 22 -7.56 0.19 -1.40
N ILE A 23 -7.67 1.19 -2.31
CA ILE A 23 -8.03 2.57 -1.97
C ILE A 23 -9.41 2.62 -1.30
N ASN A 24 -10.41 1.93 -1.84
CA ASN A 24 -11.78 2.02 -1.33
C ASN A 24 -11.93 1.46 0.09
N PRO A 25 -11.45 0.24 0.42
CA PRO A 25 -11.47 -0.27 1.79
C PRO A 25 -10.69 0.63 2.77
N MET A 26 -9.49 1.09 2.40
CA MET A 26 -8.71 2.00 3.22
C MET A 26 -9.45 3.32 3.47
N MET A 27 -10.14 3.86 2.46
CA MET A 27 -10.95 5.08 2.58
C MET A 27 -12.13 4.89 3.55
N GLN A 28 -12.79 3.74 3.52
CA GLN A 28 -13.86 3.42 4.48
C GLN A 28 -13.31 3.32 5.90
N LEU A 29 -12.17 2.64 6.09
CA LEU A 29 -11.47 2.58 7.37
C LEU A 29 -11.08 3.99 7.86
N ALA A 30 -10.51 4.81 6.99
CA ALA A 30 -10.13 6.18 7.30
C ALA A 30 -11.32 7.04 7.76
N LYS A 31 -12.48 6.92 7.11
CA LYS A 31 -13.73 7.59 7.52
C LYS A 31 -14.23 7.10 8.89
N ILE A 32 -14.13 5.79 9.14
CA ILE A 32 -14.49 5.18 10.42
C ILE A 32 -13.55 5.63 11.55
N LEU A 33 -12.26 5.80 11.27
CA LEU A 33 -11.30 6.36 12.23
C LEU A 33 -11.58 7.85 12.47
N HIS A 34 -11.84 8.62 11.42
CA HIS A 34 -12.20 10.04 11.55
C HIS A 34 -13.44 10.26 12.43
N SER A 35 -14.48 9.44 12.26
CA SER A 35 -15.70 9.51 13.09
C SER A 35 -15.45 9.19 14.57
N ARG A 36 -14.34 8.50 14.88
CA ARG A 36 -13.85 8.24 16.25
C ARG A 36 -12.86 9.30 16.75
N ASN A 37 -12.90 10.50 16.18
CA ASN A 37 -12.14 11.68 16.61
C ASN A 37 -10.60 11.60 16.38
N PHE A 38 -10.17 10.84 15.37
CA PHE A 38 -8.79 10.85 14.89
C PHE A 38 -8.57 11.95 13.84
N HIS A 39 -7.37 12.52 13.78
CA HIS A 39 -6.94 13.34 12.64
C HIS A 39 -6.40 12.39 11.56
N ILE A 40 -6.89 12.52 10.34
CA ILE A 40 -6.53 11.62 9.24
C ILE A 40 -5.78 12.40 8.17
N THR A 41 -4.64 11.87 7.74
CA THR A 41 -4.06 12.20 6.43
C THR A 41 -4.15 10.96 5.55
N PHE A 42 -4.87 11.05 4.44
CA PHE A 42 -4.98 10.00 3.45
C PHE A 42 -4.01 10.28 2.30
N VAL A 43 -3.11 9.34 2.02
CA VAL A 43 -2.03 9.51 1.05
C VAL A 43 -2.39 8.80 -0.26
N HIS A 44 -2.43 9.54 -1.35
CA HIS A 44 -2.52 8.98 -2.70
C HIS A 44 -1.13 8.94 -3.37
N THR A 45 -1.01 8.20 -4.47
CA THR A 45 0.04 8.51 -5.45
C THR A 45 -0.36 9.75 -6.23
N GLU A 46 0.61 10.51 -6.74
CA GLU A 46 0.35 11.66 -7.62
C GLU A 46 -0.51 11.26 -8.83
N PHE A 47 -0.25 10.08 -9.41
CA PHE A 47 -1.09 9.52 -10.47
C PHE A 47 -2.56 9.39 -10.06
N ASN A 48 -2.85 8.75 -8.93
CA ASN A 48 -4.22 8.55 -8.46
C ASN A 48 -4.90 9.87 -8.04
N ARG A 49 -4.14 10.80 -7.44
CA ARG A 49 -4.61 12.16 -7.15
C ARG A 49 -5.05 12.88 -8.43
N ASN A 50 -4.21 12.86 -9.46
CA ASN A 50 -4.50 13.53 -10.72
C ASN A 50 -5.70 12.90 -11.43
N ARG A 51 -5.81 11.56 -11.42
CA ARG A 51 -6.98 10.85 -11.96
C ARG A 51 -8.27 11.29 -11.28
N LEU A 52 -8.27 11.38 -9.94
CA LEU A 52 -9.44 11.79 -9.17
C LEU A 52 -9.85 13.25 -9.45
N LEU A 53 -8.87 14.16 -9.54
CA LEU A 53 -9.13 15.57 -9.86
C LEU A 53 -9.70 15.74 -11.26
N ARG A 54 -9.26 14.91 -12.24
CA ARG A 54 -9.85 14.90 -13.59
C ARG A 54 -11.28 14.39 -13.60
N SER A 55 -11.57 13.29 -12.88
CA SER A 55 -12.89 12.66 -12.92
C SER A 55 -13.95 13.36 -12.07
N ALA A 56 -13.56 13.96 -10.93
CA ALA A 56 -14.47 14.50 -9.93
C ALA A 56 -14.32 16.02 -9.70
N GLY A 57 -13.40 16.67 -10.42
CA GLY A 57 -13.17 18.12 -10.37
C GLY A 57 -12.08 18.56 -9.38
N PRO A 58 -11.70 19.85 -9.42
CA PRO A 58 -10.57 20.39 -8.64
C PRO A 58 -10.76 20.30 -7.13
N ASN A 59 -12.01 20.27 -6.66
CA ASN A 59 -12.39 20.25 -5.25
C ASN A 59 -12.55 18.82 -4.71
N ALA A 60 -12.30 17.78 -5.52
CA ALA A 60 -12.51 16.38 -5.12
C ALA A 60 -11.63 15.94 -3.94
N LEU A 61 -10.56 16.68 -3.67
CA LEU A 61 -9.61 16.48 -2.58
C LEU A 61 -9.65 17.61 -1.55
N ASP A 62 -10.72 18.42 -1.55
CA ASP A 62 -10.99 19.38 -0.49
C ASP A 62 -11.36 18.60 0.77
N GLY A 63 -10.36 18.38 1.61
CA GLY A 63 -10.51 17.67 2.87
C GLY A 63 -11.31 18.47 3.91
N LEU A 64 -11.49 17.84 5.07
CA LEU A 64 -11.97 18.49 6.29
C LEU A 64 -10.77 19.00 7.12
N PRO A 65 -10.97 19.89 8.10
CA PRO A 65 -9.88 20.36 8.97
C PRO A 65 -9.06 19.24 9.64
N SER A 66 -9.70 18.08 9.88
CA SER A 66 -9.10 16.88 10.46
C SER A 66 -9.12 15.64 9.56
N PHE A 67 -9.43 15.81 8.27
CA PHE A 67 -9.34 14.76 7.25
C PHE A 67 -8.70 15.37 6.00
N ARG A 68 -7.40 15.17 5.81
CA ARG A 68 -6.62 15.78 4.73
C ARG A 68 -6.19 14.74 3.72
N PHE A 69 -5.94 15.21 2.50
CA PHE A 69 -5.38 14.40 1.43
C PHE A 69 -3.99 14.91 1.08
N GLU A 70 -3.03 13.99 0.95
CA GLU A 70 -1.67 14.27 0.51
C GLU A 70 -1.32 13.31 -0.63
N ALA A 71 -0.23 13.60 -1.34
CA ALA A 71 0.25 12.72 -2.39
C ALA A 71 1.76 12.56 -2.36
N ILE A 72 2.24 11.41 -2.82
CA ILE A 72 3.66 11.12 -3.06
C ILE A 72 3.86 10.60 -4.50
N PRO A 73 5.02 10.82 -5.12
CA PRO A 73 5.35 10.19 -6.39
C PRO A 73 5.48 8.67 -6.21
N ASP A 74 5.07 7.90 -7.22
CA ASP A 74 5.20 6.43 -7.24
C ASP A 74 6.43 5.94 -8.02
N GLY A 75 7.18 6.84 -8.63
CA GLY A 75 8.40 6.55 -9.41
C GLY A 75 8.16 6.12 -10.86
N LEU A 76 6.91 5.98 -11.30
CA LEU A 76 6.60 5.66 -12.68
C LEU A 76 6.53 6.92 -13.56
N PRO A 77 6.76 6.79 -14.88
CA PRO A 77 6.57 7.90 -15.81
C PRO A 77 5.14 8.44 -15.77
N PRO A 78 4.94 9.77 -15.87
CA PRO A 78 3.61 10.36 -15.94
C PRO A 78 2.80 9.81 -17.12
N THR A 79 1.51 9.56 -16.88
CA THR A 79 0.56 9.11 -17.90
C THR A 79 -0.84 9.63 -17.61
N ASP A 80 -1.59 9.91 -18.66
CA ASP A 80 -3.00 10.33 -18.59
C ASP A 80 -4.00 9.18 -18.79
N ALA A 81 -3.50 7.94 -18.84
CA ALA A 81 -4.35 6.75 -18.90
C ALA A 81 -5.40 6.75 -17.78
N ASP A 82 -6.66 6.52 -18.12
CA ASP A 82 -7.74 6.32 -17.14
C ASP A 82 -7.88 4.85 -16.76
N ALA A 83 -6.76 4.26 -16.33
CA ALA A 83 -6.68 2.87 -15.92
C ALA A 83 -5.72 2.73 -14.73
N THR A 84 -5.77 1.59 -14.05
CA THR A 84 -4.74 1.25 -13.06
C THR A 84 -3.41 1.07 -13.81
N GLN A 85 -2.31 1.60 -13.26
CA GLN A 85 -0.97 1.40 -13.80
C GLN A 85 -0.61 -0.10 -13.83
N ASP A 86 0.33 -0.47 -14.71
CA ASP A 86 0.83 -1.85 -14.79
C ASP A 86 1.29 -2.36 -13.42
N THR A 87 0.67 -3.44 -12.95
CA THR A 87 0.81 -3.88 -11.55
C THR A 87 2.23 -4.34 -11.21
N PRO A 88 2.91 -5.18 -12.01
CA PRO A 88 4.30 -5.56 -11.73
C PRO A 88 5.25 -4.36 -11.69
N SER A 89 5.12 -3.43 -12.64
CA SER A 89 5.93 -2.21 -12.68
C SER A 89 5.65 -1.32 -11.46
N LEU A 90 4.39 -1.19 -11.07
CA LEU A 90 3.97 -0.40 -9.92
C LEU A 90 4.51 -0.98 -8.61
N CYS A 91 4.38 -2.29 -8.37
CA CYS A 91 4.95 -2.96 -7.19
C CYS A 91 6.44 -2.69 -7.05
N ARG A 92 7.20 -2.87 -8.14
CA ARG A 92 8.65 -2.62 -8.14
C ARG A 92 8.98 -1.15 -7.93
N SER A 93 8.23 -0.26 -8.57
CA SER A 93 8.48 1.17 -8.50
C SER A 93 8.20 1.73 -7.11
N THR A 94 7.10 1.33 -6.47
CA THR A 94 6.77 1.79 -5.11
C THR A 94 7.80 1.32 -4.09
N GLU A 95 8.28 0.08 -4.20
CA GLU A 95 9.35 -0.46 -3.36
C GLU A 95 10.64 0.36 -3.47
N LEU A 96 11.04 0.74 -4.69
CA LEU A 96 12.32 1.43 -4.93
C LEU A 96 12.25 2.95 -4.68
N HIS A 97 11.08 3.57 -4.86
CA HIS A 97 11.00 5.03 -4.99
C HIS A 97 10.13 5.72 -3.95
N CYS A 98 9.21 5.04 -3.26
CA CYS A 98 8.27 5.71 -2.36
C CYS A 98 8.80 5.99 -0.96
N LEU A 99 9.82 5.25 -0.48
CA LEU A 99 10.32 5.37 0.90
C LEU A 99 10.70 6.81 1.25
N ARG A 100 11.61 7.41 0.48
CA ARG A 100 12.14 8.73 0.82
C ARG A 100 11.08 9.84 0.72
N PRO A 101 10.26 9.93 -0.36
CA PRO A 101 9.13 10.85 -0.42
C PRO A 101 8.13 10.69 0.73
N PHE A 102 7.85 9.45 1.15
CA PHE A 102 6.93 9.19 2.25
C PHE A 102 7.48 9.64 3.59
N VAL A 103 8.76 9.36 3.89
CA VAL A 103 9.43 9.87 5.09
C VAL A 103 9.42 11.40 5.12
N ASP A 104 9.69 12.04 4.00
CA ASP A 104 9.70 13.51 3.90
C ASP A 104 8.29 14.10 4.10
N LEU A 105 7.25 13.43 3.58
CA LEU A 105 5.86 13.76 3.87
C LEU A 105 5.57 13.67 5.38
N LEU A 106 5.93 12.57 6.05
CA LEU A 106 5.69 12.39 7.49
C LEU A 106 6.43 13.46 8.32
N ARG A 107 7.67 13.80 7.96
CA ARG A 107 8.43 14.89 8.59
C ARG A 107 7.76 16.25 8.38
N ARG A 108 7.27 16.53 7.16
CA ARG A 108 6.53 17.75 6.84
C ARG A 108 5.25 17.85 7.66
N LEU A 109 4.49 16.76 7.77
CA LEU A 109 3.28 16.70 8.60
C LEU A 109 3.59 17.00 10.08
N ASN A 110 4.65 16.42 10.63
CA ASN A 110 5.07 16.66 12.02
C ASN A 110 5.54 18.09 12.31
N ARG A 111 6.03 18.80 11.30
CA ARG A 111 6.41 20.22 11.40
C ARG A 111 5.27 21.19 11.08
N SER A 112 4.18 20.69 10.52
CA SER A 112 3.02 21.50 10.17
C SER A 112 2.15 21.79 11.40
N GLY A 113 1.21 22.73 11.29
CA GLY A 113 0.26 23.07 12.37
C GLY A 113 -0.78 21.99 12.71
N VAL A 114 -0.61 20.76 12.23
CA VAL A 114 -1.48 19.60 12.55
C VAL A 114 -0.92 18.80 13.72
N PRO A 115 -1.68 17.86 14.32
CA PRO A 115 -1.12 16.98 15.34
C PRO A 115 0.00 16.10 14.73
N PRO A 116 1.09 15.80 15.45
CA PRO A 116 2.13 14.87 15.02
C PRO A 116 1.56 13.49 14.75
N VAL A 117 2.10 12.84 13.72
CA VAL A 117 1.77 11.48 13.33
C VAL A 117 2.03 10.55 14.51
N ARG A 118 1.01 9.76 14.87
CA ARG A 118 1.03 8.79 15.96
C ARG A 118 0.92 7.35 15.49
N CYS A 119 0.46 7.13 14.27
CA CYS A 119 0.34 5.79 13.70
C CYS A 119 0.31 5.89 12.17
N ILE A 120 0.93 4.90 11.51
CA ILE A 120 0.78 4.66 10.08
C ILE A 120 -0.20 3.50 9.90
N VAL A 121 -1.19 3.66 9.03
CA VAL A 121 -2.08 2.59 8.58
C VAL A 121 -1.79 2.35 7.11
N SER A 122 -1.00 1.33 6.82
CA SER A 122 -0.51 1.03 5.48
C SER A 122 -1.27 -0.14 4.86
N ASP A 123 -1.30 -0.21 3.55
CA ASP A 123 -1.63 -1.45 2.86
C ASP A 123 -0.44 -2.40 2.94
N VAL A 124 -0.70 -3.70 3.09
CA VAL A 124 0.34 -4.74 3.10
C VAL A 124 1.23 -4.72 1.86
N ALA A 125 0.75 -4.28 0.69
CA ALA A 125 1.56 -4.19 -0.52
C ALA A 125 2.49 -2.97 -0.55
N MET A 126 2.39 -2.07 0.43
CA MET A 126 3.22 -0.88 0.58
C MET A 126 4.36 -1.12 1.59
N PHE A 127 5.07 -2.25 1.46
CA PHE A 127 6.05 -2.74 2.45
C PHE A 127 7.12 -1.73 2.87
N PHE A 128 7.52 -0.81 1.99
CA PHE A 128 8.48 0.26 2.31
C PHE A 128 8.05 1.13 3.51
N THR A 129 6.76 1.12 3.85
CA THR A 129 6.23 1.89 4.98
C THR A 129 6.74 1.39 6.33
N LEU A 130 7.11 0.10 6.44
CA LEU A 130 7.76 -0.48 7.62
C LEU A 130 9.11 0.19 7.91
N ASP A 131 9.93 0.37 6.88
CA ASP A 131 11.21 1.07 7.01
C ASP A 131 11.00 2.53 7.42
N ALA A 132 9.96 3.18 6.89
CA ALA A 132 9.61 4.56 7.25
C ALA A 132 9.12 4.67 8.71
N ALA A 133 8.34 3.68 9.17
CA ALA A 133 7.85 3.58 10.54
C ALA A 133 9.01 3.38 11.52
N GLU A 134 9.96 2.50 11.20
CA GLU A 134 11.19 2.28 11.97
C GLU A 134 12.06 3.53 12.01
N GLU A 135 12.33 4.17 10.86
CA GLU A 135 13.17 5.37 10.78
C GLU A 135 12.64 6.52 11.65
N LEU A 136 11.31 6.62 11.80
CA LEU A 136 10.65 7.70 12.54
C LEU A 136 10.18 7.29 13.94
N GLY A 137 10.34 6.02 14.33
CA GLY A 137 9.85 5.49 15.60
C GLY A 137 8.33 5.62 15.78
N VAL A 138 7.57 5.49 14.70
CA VAL A 138 6.11 5.59 14.66
C VAL A 138 5.52 4.18 14.53
N PRO A 139 4.51 3.78 15.33
CA PRO A 139 3.90 2.48 15.17
C PRO A 139 3.14 2.37 13.85
N GLU A 140 3.08 1.16 13.29
CA GLU A 140 2.39 0.87 12.05
C GLU A 140 1.40 -0.28 12.21
N VAL A 141 0.27 -0.18 11.51
CA VAL A 141 -0.73 -1.22 11.36
C VAL A 141 -0.95 -1.47 9.87
N MET A 142 -0.72 -2.69 9.42
CA MET A 142 -0.95 -3.08 8.03
C MET A 142 -2.38 -3.59 7.81
N LEU A 143 -3.01 -3.15 6.72
CA LEU A 143 -4.33 -3.57 6.28
C LEU A 143 -4.20 -4.61 5.15
N TRP A 144 -4.74 -5.80 5.40
CA TRP A 144 -4.94 -6.83 4.38
C TRP A 144 -6.31 -6.64 3.72
N THR A 145 -6.33 -6.28 2.44
CA THR A 145 -7.57 -5.96 1.70
C THR A 145 -8.14 -7.15 0.93
N ALA A 146 -7.38 -8.25 0.79
CA ALA A 146 -7.80 -9.46 0.10
C ALA A 146 -8.47 -10.48 1.04
N SER A 147 -8.67 -11.71 0.58
CA SER A 147 -9.34 -12.77 1.36
C SER A 147 -8.49 -13.28 2.52
N THR A 148 -9.15 -13.74 3.59
CA THR A 148 -8.49 -14.37 4.75
C THR A 148 -7.76 -15.66 4.38
N CYS A 149 -8.31 -16.46 3.46
CA CYS A 149 -7.62 -17.64 2.93
C CYS A 149 -6.37 -17.27 2.13
N GLY A 150 -6.38 -16.13 1.42
CA GLY A 150 -5.20 -15.58 0.76
C GLY A 150 -4.11 -15.25 1.78
N LEU A 151 -4.47 -14.49 2.84
CA LEU A 151 -3.54 -14.18 3.93
C LEU A 151 -2.93 -15.44 4.55
N GLN A 152 -3.74 -16.48 4.80
CA GLN A 152 -3.25 -17.75 5.30
C GLN A 152 -2.28 -18.43 4.33
N GLY A 153 -2.53 -18.34 3.02
CA GLY A 153 -1.61 -18.80 1.99
C GLY A 153 -0.25 -18.10 2.06
N TYR A 154 -0.23 -16.77 2.21
CA TYR A 154 1.01 -16.00 2.40
C TYR A 154 1.72 -16.35 3.71
N ALA A 155 0.99 -16.44 4.82
CA ALA A 155 1.56 -16.76 6.13
C ALA A 155 2.15 -18.18 6.20
N LEU A 156 1.63 -19.11 5.39
CA LEU A 156 2.12 -20.49 5.31
C LEU A 156 3.04 -20.71 4.12
N TYR A 157 3.45 -19.68 3.38
CA TYR A 157 4.18 -19.86 2.14
C TYR A 157 5.48 -20.66 2.32
N ASP A 158 6.28 -20.34 3.33
CA ASP A 158 7.49 -21.11 3.67
C ASP A 158 7.18 -22.57 3.99
N ARG A 159 6.05 -22.82 4.67
CA ARG A 159 5.61 -24.17 4.97
C ARG A 159 5.19 -24.92 3.71
N LEU A 160 4.53 -24.25 2.77
CA LEU A 160 4.17 -24.82 1.48
C LEU A 160 5.42 -25.19 0.66
N ILE A 161 6.49 -24.38 0.73
CA ILE A 161 7.80 -24.69 0.13
C ILE A 161 8.40 -25.94 0.79
N GLN A 162 8.45 -25.99 2.12
CA GLN A 162 9.01 -27.13 2.86
C GLN A 162 8.26 -28.44 2.57
N LEU A 163 6.95 -28.37 2.32
CA LEU A 163 6.13 -29.52 1.95
C LEU A 163 6.24 -29.88 0.46
N GLY A 164 7.01 -29.13 -0.34
CA GLY A 164 7.15 -29.35 -1.78
C GLY A 164 5.85 -29.11 -2.57
N LEU A 165 4.92 -28.34 -2.00
CA LEU A 165 3.64 -28.00 -2.63
C LEU A 165 3.78 -26.80 -3.57
N VAL A 166 4.75 -25.93 -3.34
CA VAL A 166 5.11 -24.81 -4.22
C VAL A 166 6.63 -24.80 -4.52
N PRO A 167 7.05 -24.38 -5.73
CA PRO A 167 6.20 -24.02 -6.86
C PRO A 167 5.43 -25.24 -7.38
N PHE A 168 4.20 -25.01 -7.84
CA PHE A 168 3.32 -26.10 -8.28
C PHE A 168 4.01 -26.88 -9.41
N LYS A 169 4.15 -28.20 -9.23
CA LYS A 169 4.74 -29.06 -10.26
C LYS A 169 3.90 -28.97 -11.53
N GLY A 170 4.58 -28.79 -12.65
CA GLY A 170 3.93 -28.73 -13.95
C GLY A 170 3.35 -27.36 -14.30
N PHE A 171 3.82 -26.24 -13.73
CA PHE A 171 3.55 -24.92 -14.30
C PHE A 171 4.84 -24.32 -14.84
N VAL A 172 4.84 -23.98 -16.14
CA VAL A 172 5.96 -23.27 -16.78
C VAL A 172 5.47 -21.87 -17.15
N CYS A 173 6.23 -20.84 -16.79
CA CYS A 173 5.97 -19.49 -17.26
C CYS A 173 6.50 -19.35 -18.69
N VAL A 174 5.61 -19.27 -19.67
CA VAL A 174 5.97 -19.02 -21.07
C VAL A 174 5.34 -17.68 -21.46
N GLY A 175 6.17 -16.66 -21.65
CA GLY A 175 5.72 -15.33 -22.08
C GLY A 175 4.75 -14.63 -21.12
N GLY A 176 4.83 -14.90 -19.81
CA GLY A 176 3.96 -14.29 -18.79
C GLY A 176 2.65 -15.04 -18.50
N LEU A 177 2.36 -16.14 -19.21
CA LEU A 177 1.29 -17.06 -18.85
C LEU A 177 1.82 -18.29 -18.11
N TRP A 178 1.14 -18.68 -17.05
CA TRP A 178 1.35 -19.94 -16.35
C TRP A 178 0.62 -21.06 -17.09
N VAL A 179 1.37 -21.94 -17.74
CA VAL A 179 0.81 -23.05 -18.54
C VAL A 179 1.14 -24.38 -17.87
N TRP A 180 0.20 -25.32 -17.89
CA TRP A 180 0.45 -26.70 -17.46
C TRP A 180 1.51 -27.35 -18.36
N ALA A 181 2.64 -27.79 -17.79
CA ALA A 181 3.79 -28.38 -18.48
C ALA A 181 3.40 -29.62 -19.30
N SER A 182 2.37 -30.36 -18.86
CA SER A 182 1.85 -31.51 -19.63
C SER A 182 1.24 -31.11 -20.97
N ASN A 183 0.74 -29.88 -21.12
CA ASN A 183 0.17 -29.39 -22.37
C ASN A 183 1.23 -28.99 -23.40
N LEU A 184 2.51 -28.91 -23.00
CA LEU A 184 3.63 -28.55 -23.89
C LEU A 184 4.50 -29.76 -24.26
N GLY A 185 4.18 -30.97 -23.80
CA GLY A 185 5.00 -32.17 -24.06
C GLY A 185 6.41 -32.08 -23.48
N LEU A 186 6.68 -31.13 -22.59
CA LEU A 186 7.98 -30.93 -21.96
C LEU A 186 8.08 -31.84 -20.74
N THR A 187 8.94 -32.85 -20.82
CA THR A 187 9.33 -33.65 -19.66
C THR A 187 10.05 -32.75 -18.66
N SER A 188 9.61 -32.77 -17.40
CA SER A 188 10.24 -32.05 -16.30
C SER A 188 11.75 -32.32 -16.27
N PRO A 189 12.62 -31.29 -16.20
CA PRO A 189 14.05 -31.51 -16.04
C PRO A 189 14.31 -32.22 -14.71
N PRO A 190 15.33 -33.11 -14.63
CA PRO A 190 15.66 -33.80 -13.41
C PRO A 190 16.07 -32.81 -12.33
N LEU A 191 15.55 -33.03 -11.12
CA LEU A 191 15.94 -32.32 -9.92
C LEU A 191 17.39 -32.68 -9.59
N THR A 192 18.34 -31.81 -9.91
CA THR A 192 19.66 -31.80 -9.28
C THR A 192 19.85 -30.47 -8.57
N CYS A 193 20.24 -30.60 -7.31
CA CYS A 193 20.42 -29.56 -6.30
C CYS A 193 21.44 -28.49 -6.68
#